data_AF-A0A2W5PUG8-F1
#
_entry.id   AF-A0A2W5PUG8-F1
#
_cell.length_a   1.000
_cell.length_b   1.000
_cell.length_c   1.000
_cell.angle_alpha   90.00
_cell.angle_beta   90.00
_cell.angle_gamma   90.00
#
_symmetry.space_group_name_H-M   'P 1'
#
loop_
_entity.id
_entity.type
_entity.pdbx_description
1 polymer ?
#
loop_
_entity_poly.entity_id
_entity_poly.type
_entity_poly.pdbx_seq_one_letter_code
_entity_poly.pdbx_strand_id
1 'polypeptide(L)'
;MKIIATTAIALSLGLGLIGSAPAWAVGGSFACERPPIMEVTENVEGSSALQSIVNQYRERWDAEVVARECEAYAAGEPYEISCLNGRRDWPTILASVPPDYFGRSNKSLASTVDTERRVDSGYKAAIAYCRSVGAIK
;
A
#
# COMPACT_ATOMS: atom_id res chain seq x y z
N MET A 1 25.59 -36.16 44.74
CA MET A 1 26.39 -35.28 43.86
C MET A 1 26.05 -35.59 42.41
N LYS A 2 26.17 -34.58 41.55
CA LYS A 2 25.50 -34.39 40.26
C LYS A 2 26.00 -35.29 39.11
N ILE A 3 25.03 -35.77 38.33
CA ILE A 3 24.85 -35.68 36.85
C ILE A 3 25.90 -36.33 35.94
N ILE A 4 25.56 -37.56 35.54
CA ILE A 4 25.39 -38.16 34.19
C ILE A 4 26.22 -37.59 33.01
N ALA A 5 26.87 -38.55 32.36
CA ALA A 5 27.78 -38.50 31.24
C ALA A 5 27.16 -38.14 29.88
N THR A 6 27.92 -37.30 29.16
CA THR A 6 28.36 -37.38 27.74
C THR A 6 27.35 -37.65 26.62
N THR A 7 26.94 -36.55 25.99
CA THR A 7 26.97 -36.23 24.55
C THR A 7 27.01 -37.36 23.50
N ALA A 8 25.94 -37.47 22.70
CA ALA A 8 25.97 -37.59 21.23
C ALA A 8 24.54 -37.45 20.69
N ILE A 9 24.19 -36.30 20.10
CA ILE A 9 22.97 -36.17 19.29
C ILE A 9 23.40 -36.02 17.84
N ALA A 10 22.86 -36.92 17.02
CA ALA A 10 23.19 -37.18 15.64
C ALA A 10 22.93 -35.98 14.72
N LEU A 11 23.78 -35.85 13.69
CA LEU A 11 23.55 -34.99 12.53
C LEU A 11 22.30 -35.46 11.77
N SER A 12 21.23 -34.68 11.85
CA SER A 12 20.06 -34.86 10.98
C SER A 12 20.33 -34.19 9.63
N LEU A 13 20.25 -35.00 8.58
CA LEU A 13 20.28 -34.57 7.18
C LEU A 13 19.22 -33.50 6.91
N GLY A 14 19.66 -32.36 6.35
CA GLY A 14 18.78 -31.34 5.81
C GLY A 14 18.00 -31.88 4.61
N LEU A 15 16.71 -32.15 4.80
CA LEU A 15 15.78 -32.21 3.68
C LEU A 15 15.59 -30.80 3.15
N GLY A 16 15.95 -30.60 1.88
CA GLY A 16 15.69 -29.36 1.16
C GLY A 16 14.20 -29.03 1.18
N LEU A 17 13.87 -27.90 1.79
CA LEU A 17 12.60 -27.24 1.55
C LEU A 17 12.64 -26.71 0.12
N ILE A 18 12.18 -27.51 -0.83
CA ILE A 18 11.68 -26.99 -2.10
C ILE A 18 10.46 -26.18 -1.71
N GLY A 19 10.65 -24.87 -1.50
CA GLY A 19 9.56 -23.93 -1.34
C GLY A 19 8.76 -23.90 -2.64
N SER A 20 7.80 -24.80 -2.78
CA SER A 20 6.71 -24.61 -3.74
C SER A 20 5.99 -23.34 -3.30
N ALA A 21 6.18 -22.25 -4.04
CA ALA A 21 5.38 -21.05 -3.87
C ALA A 21 3.90 -21.48 -3.79
N PRO A 22 3.15 -21.02 -2.77
CA PRO A 22 1.77 -21.45 -2.60
C PRO A 22 0.98 -21.23 -3.89
N ALA A 23 0.08 -22.16 -4.21
CA ALA A 23 -0.73 -22.17 -5.44
C ALA A 23 -1.63 -20.93 -5.65
N TRP A 24 -1.53 -19.94 -4.75
CA TRP A 24 -2.24 -18.66 -4.80
C TRP A 24 -1.38 -17.53 -5.36
N ALA A 25 -0.08 -17.76 -5.60
CA ALA A 25 0.87 -16.78 -6.16
C ALA A 25 0.64 -16.50 -7.66
N VAL A 26 -0.62 -16.50 -8.11
CA VAL A 26 -1.01 -15.88 -9.37
C VAL A 26 -0.96 -14.38 -9.11
N GLY A 27 0.00 -13.68 -9.73
CA GLY A 27 0.13 -12.23 -9.60
C GLY A 27 -1.22 -11.52 -9.77
N GLY A 28 -1.43 -10.46 -8.99
CA GLY A 28 -2.68 -9.71 -8.93
C GLY A 28 -2.70 -8.48 -9.85
N SER A 29 -3.68 -7.61 -9.62
CA SER A 29 -3.78 -6.30 -10.28
C SER A 29 -4.44 -5.28 -9.37
N PHE A 30 -3.85 -4.09 -9.25
CA PHE A 30 -4.46 -2.94 -8.58
C PHE A 30 -5.40 -2.13 -9.48
N ALA A 31 -5.63 -2.57 -10.72
CA ALA A 31 -6.51 -1.88 -11.64
C ALA A 31 -7.96 -1.91 -11.15
N CYS A 32 -8.61 -0.75 -11.20
CA CYS A 32 -10.01 -0.57 -10.83
C CYS A 32 -10.84 -0.21 -12.07
N GLU A 33 -12.06 -0.72 -12.17
CA GLU A 33 -13.00 -0.35 -13.23
C GLU A 33 -13.43 1.13 -13.12
N ARG A 34 -13.65 1.59 -11.88
CA ARG A 34 -13.99 2.99 -11.57
C ARG A 34 -12.74 3.78 -11.17
N PRO A 35 -12.56 5.02 -11.64
CA PRO A 35 -11.40 5.83 -11.25
C PRO A 35 -11.46 6.21 -9.76
N PRO A 36 -10.31 6.18 -9.02
CA PRO A 36 -10.25 6.47 -7.59
C PRO A 36 -10.76 7.86 -7.17
N ILE A 37 -10.69 8.85 -8.07
CA ILE A 37 -11.14 10.22 -7.77
C ILE A 37 -12.63 10.30 -7.40
N MET A 38 -13.44 9.35 -7.89
CA MET A 38 -14.86 9.29 -7.54
C MET A 38 -15.07 9.03 -6.05
N GLU A 39 -14.24 8.20 -5.42
CA GLU A 39 -14.33 7.97 -3.97
C GLU A 39 -13.94 9.18 -3.15
N VAL A 40 -12.99 9.99 -3.65
CA VAL A 40 -12.65 11.25 -3.01
C VAL A 40 -13.88 12.15 -2.97
N THR A 41 -14.61 12.26 -4.08
CA THR A 41 -15.83 13.09 -4.12
C THR A 41 -16.97 12.54 -3.25
N GLU A 42 -17.00 11.23 -3.00
CA GLU A 42 -17.99 10.58 -2.13
C GLU A 42 -17.67 10.73 -0.64
N ASN A 43 -16.39 10.84 -0.27
CA ASN A 43 -15.94 10.86 1.13
C ASN A 43 -15.47 12.25 1.60
N VAL A 44 -15.32 13.21 0.69
CA VAL A 44 -14.76 14.54 1.00
C VAL A 44 -15.74 15.62 0.57
N GLU A 45 -16.40 16.20 1.58
CA GLU A 45 -17.16 17.43 1.39
C GLU A 45 -16.23 18.65 1.28
N GLY A 46 -16.71 19.70 0.60
CA GLY A 46 -16.03 20.99 0.53
C GLY A 46 -15.63 21.38 -0.88
N SER A 47 -14.54 22.14 -0.98
CA SER A 47 -14.12 22.77 -2.23
C SER A 47 -13.42 21.76 -3.15
N SER A 48 -13.51 21.94 -4.47
CA SER A 48 -12.83 21.05 -5.43
C SER A 48 -11.30 21.09 -5.29
N ALA A 49 -10.75 22.20 -4.82
CA ALA A 49 -9.34 22.31 -4.45
C ALA A 49 -8.98 21.40 -3.26
N LEU A 50 -9.84 21.36 -2.23
CA LEU A 50 -9.66 20.43 -1.11
C LEU A 50 -9.73 18.98 -1.60
N GLN A 51 -10.73 18.62 -2.41
CA GLN A 51 -10.83 17.28 -2.99
C GLN A 51 -9.58 16.92 -3.81
N SER A 52 -9.04 17.86 -4.60
CA SER A 52 -7.79 17.64 -5.33
C SER A 52 -6.61 17.41 -4.40
N ILE A 53 -6.53 18.11 -3.27
CA ILE A 53 -5.48 17.89 -2.26
C ILE A 53 -5.65 16.53 -1.60
N VAL A 54 -6.85 16.19 -1.12
CA VAL A 54 -7.11 14.87 -0.51
C VAL A 54 -6.80 13.74 -1.49
N ASN A 55 -7.05 13.92 -2.79
CA ASN A 55 -6.64 12.95 -3.80
C ASN A 55 -5.12 12.69 -3.77
N GLN A 56 -4.28 13.71 -3.57
CA GLN A 56 -2.82 13.52 -3.45
C GLN A 56 -2.44 12.69 -2.22
N TYR A 57 -3.09 12.92 -1.07
CA TYR A 57 -2.86 12.14 0.15
C TYR A 57 -3.37 10.70 0.01
N ARG A 58 -4.52 10.51 -0.65
CA ARG A 58 -5.03 9.18 -1.03
C ARG A 58 -4.04 8.43 -1.92
N GLU A 59 -3.37 9.09 -2.86
CA GLU A 59 -2.35 8.44 -3.70
C GLU A 59 -1.14 7.97 -2.88
N ARG A 60 -0.71 8.77 -1.89
CA ARG A 60 0.40 8.42 -0.98
C ARG A 60 0.05 7.20 -0.15
N TRP A 61 -1.16 7.19 0.44
CA TRP A 61 -1.66 6.04 1.18
C TRP A 61 -1.79 4.79 0.28
N ASP A 62 -2.33 4.94 -0.93
CA ASP A 62 -2.40 3.85 -1.90
C ASP A 62 -1.00 3.30 -2.21
N ALA A 63 0.02 4.16 -2.32
CA ALA A 63 1.40 3.73 -2.57
C ALA A 63 1.96 2.87 -1.43
N GLU A 64 1.70 3.25 -0.19
CA GLU A 64 2.11 2.48 1.01
C GLU A 64 1.42 1.11 1.04
N VAL A 65 0.12 1.05 0.74
CA VAL A 65 -0.60 -0.22 0.64
C VAL A 65 -0.03 -1.08 -0.48
N VAL A 66 0.13 -0.54 -1.69
CA VAL A 66 0.68 -1.27 -2.83
C VAL A 66 2.06 -1.84 -2.50
N ALA A 67 2.94 -1.04 -1.90
CA ALA A 67 4.26 -1.51 -1.49
C ALA A 67 4.16 -2.66 -0.49
N ARG A 68 3.37 -2.51 0.57
CA ARG A 68 3.18 -3.53 1.62
C ARG A 68 2.63 -4.85 1.07
N GLU A 69 1.61 -4.81 0.21
CA GLU A 69 1.03 -6.03 -0.37
C GLU A 69 2.03 -6.76 -1.27
N CYS A 70 2.88 -6.03 -1.98
CA CYS A 70 3.92 -6.61 -2.83
C CYS A 70 5.13 -7.11 -2.04
N GLU A 71 5.45 -6.49 -0.90
CA GLU A 71 6.42 -7.02 0.06
C GLU A 71 5.92 -8.34 0.67
N ALA A 72 4.64 -8.41 1.06
CA ALA A 72 4.02 -9.64 1.53
C ALA A 72 4.07 -10.75 0.46
N TYR A 73 3.72 -10.43 -0.79
CA TYR A 73 3.89 -11.35 -1.92
C TYR A 73 5.33 -11.87 -2.04
N ALA A 74 6.32 -10.97 -2.02
CA ALA A 74 7.72 -11.33 -2.16
C ALA A 74 8.25 -12.19 -1.00
N ALA A 75 7.68 -12.00 0.20
CA ALA A 75 7.99 -12.78 1.38
C ALA A 75 7.27 -14.15 1.44
N GLY A 76 6.32 -14.42 0.55
CA GLY A 76 5.47 -15.61 0.60
C GLY A 76 4.40 -15.56 1.70
N GLU A 77 4.12 -14.36 2.22
CA GLU A 77 3.10 -14.09 3.23
C GLU A 77 1.73 -13.84 2.59
N PRO A 78 0.62 -13.92 3.36
CA PRO A 78 -0.70 -13.52 2.86
C PRO A 78 -0.71 -12.07 2.37
N TYR A 79 -1.29 -11.86 1.18
CA TYR A 79 -1.39 -10.56 0.53
C TYR A 79 -2.77 -10.38 -0.12
N GLU A 80 -3.16 -9.14 -0.40
CA GLU A 80 -4.39 -8.80 -1.12
C GLU A 80 -4.17 -7.74 -2.22
N ILE A 81 -3.53 -8.20 -3.31
CA ILE A 81 -3.25 -7.41 -4.51
C ILE A 81 -4.50 -7.38 -5.40
N SER A 82 -5.38 -6.42 -5.12
CA SER A 82 -6.61 -6.17 -5.85
C SER A 82 -6.91 -4.67 -5.90
N CYS A 83 -7.90 -4.27 -6.69
CA CYS A 83 -8.39 -2.89 -6.71
C CYS A 83 -8.65 -2.35 -5.29
N LEU A 84 -8.18 -1.12 -5.01
CA LEU A 84 -8.30 -0.49 -3.69
C LEU A 84 -9.63 0.27 -3.47
N ASN A 85 -10.46 0.38 -4.51
CA ASN A 85 -11.77 1.00 -4.37
C ASN A 85 -12.64 0.27 -3.32
N GLY A 86 -13.28 1.03 -2.44
CA GLY A 86 -14.08 0.52 -1.32
C GLY A 86 -13.26 -0.06 -0.15
N ARG A 87 -11.93 -0.14 -0.27
CA ARG A 87 -11.02 -0.70 0.74
C ARG A 87 -10.14 0.33 1.43
N ARG A 88 -10.23 1.60 1.02
CA ARG A 88 -9.42 2.69 1.57
C ARG A 88 -9.83 3.02 3.00
N ASP A 89 -8.84 3.22 3.84
CA ASP A 89 -9.02 3.76 5.19
C ASP A 89 -9.15 5.29 5.11
N TRP A 90 -10.37 5.76 4.84
CA TRP A 90 -10.66 7.19 4.76
C TRP A 90 -10.35 7.97 6.04
N PRO A 91 -10.69 7.48 7.25
CA PRO A 91 -10.26 8.13 8.49
C PRO A 91 -8.75 8.38 8.55
N THR A 92 -7.92 7.38 8.21
CA THR A 92 -6.46 7.52 8.20
C THR A 92 -5.99 8.50 7.12
N ILE A 93 -6.53 8.40 5.90
CA ILE A 93 -6.21 9.33 4.81
C ILE A 93 -6.54 10.77 5.21
N LEU A 94 -7.73 11.02 5.74
CA LEU A 94 -8.15 12.37 6.14
C LEU A 94 -7.34 12.92 7.30
N ALA A 95 -6.94 12.07 8.25
CA ALA A 95 -6.06 12.46 9.35
C ALA A 95 -4.64 12.85 8.89
N SER A 96 -4.20 12.38 7.73
CA SER A 96 -2.90 12.76 7.14
C SER A 96 -2.92 14.12 6.44
N VAL A 97 -4.10 14.65 6.13
CA VAL A 97 -4.27 15.95 5.47
C VAL A 97 -4.16 17.07 6.51
N PRO A 98 -3.37 18.13 6.27
CA PRO A 98 -3.27 19.26 7.18
C PRO A 98 -4.66 19.83 7.54
N PRO A 99 -4.99 19.93 8.84
CA PRO A 99 -6.33 20.31 9.28
C PRO A 99 -6.72 21.72 8.83
N ASP A 100 -5.74 22.58 8.57
CA ASP A 100 -5.97 23.95 8.15
C ASP A 100 -6.50 24.06 6.70
N TYR A 101 -6.44 22.98 5.90
CA TYR A 101 -6.97 22.98 4.54
C TYR A 101 -8.50 22.82 4.49
N PHE A 102 -9.07 22.16 5.50
CA PHE A 102 -10.51 21.91 5.56
C PHE A 102 -11.29 23.21 5.73
N GLY A 103 -12.45 23.31 5.06
CA GLY A 103 -13.30 24.50 5.06
C GLY A 103 -12.76 25.68 4.23
N ARG A 104 -11.56 25.59 3.63
CA ARG A 104 -11.04 26.66 2.77
C ARG A 104 -11.66 26.64 1.37
N SER A 105 -11.81 27.83 0.80
CA SER A 105 -12.29 28.02 -0.55
C SER A 105 -11.26 27.62 -1.60
N ASN A 106 -11.73 27.38 -2.83
CA ASN A 106 -10.87 27.11 -3.98
C ASN A 106 -9.77 28.17 -4.16
N LYS A 107 -10.13 29.46 -4.05
CA LYS A 107 -9.17 30.56 -4.20
C LYS A 107 -8.06 30.50 -3.15
N SER A 108 -8.39 30.14 -1.92
CA SER A 108 -7.40 30.06 -0.84
C SER A 108 -6.47 28.86 -0.95
N LEU A 109 -6.92 27.76 -1.57
CA LEU A 109 -6.16 26.52 -1.70
C LEU A 109 -5.43 26.38 -3.05
N ALA A 110 -5.63 27.29 -4.00
CA ALA A 110 -5.09 27.17 -5.36
C ALA A 110 -3.58 26.89 -5.38
N SER A 111 -2.78 27.67 -4.66
CA SER A 111 -1.33 27.44 -4.57
C SER A 111 -0.95 26.18 -3.78
N THR A 112 -1.80 25.74 -2.85
CA THR A 112 -1.61 24.51 -2.08
C THR A 112 -1.79 23.30 -2.97
N VAL A 113 -2.81 23.29 -3.83
CA VAL A 113 -3.04 22.22 -4.81
C VAL A 113 -1.79 21.98 -5.65
N ASP A 114 -1.19 23.04 -6.19
CA ASP A 114 0.03 22.93 -7.01
C ASP A 114 1.22 22.41 -6.21
N THR A 115 1.32 22.79 -4.93
CA THR A 115 2.38 22.32 -4.03
C THR A 115 2.23 20.83 -3.75
N GLU A 116 1.05 20.39 -3.34
CA GLU A 116 0.76 18.98 -3.04
C GLU A 116 0.90 18.08 -4.27
N ARG A 117 0.63 18.63 -5.46
CA ARG A 117 0.78 17.91 -6.74
C ARG A 117 2.24 17.66 -7.13
N ARG A 118 3.18 18.50 -6.69
CA ARG A 118 4.61 18.35 -6.96
C ARG A 118 5.29 17.34 -6.03
N VAL A 119 4.70 17.05 -4.89
CA VAL A 119 5.18 16.02 -3.97
C VAL A 119 4.92 14.66 -4.60
N ASP A 120 5.97 13.86 -4.81
CA ASP A 120 5.83 12.51 -5.31
C ASP A 120 5.01 11.66 -4.33
N SER A 121 4.01 10.94 -4.86
CA SER A 121 3.21 10.03 -4.06
C SER A 121 3.92 8.72 -3.76
N GLY A 122 4.97 8.39 -4.52
CA GLY A 122 5.65 7.09 -4.47
C GLY A 122 4.88 5.97 -5.18
N TYR A 123 3.66 6.24 -5.68
CA TYR A 123 2.80 5.19 -6.27
C TYR A 123 3.45 4.52 -7.48
N LYS A 124 4.11 5.28 -8.34
CA LYS A 124 4.84 4.71 -9.49
C LYS A 124 5.99 3.80 -9.06
N ALA A 125 6.72 4.19 -8.01
CA ALA A 125 7.81 3.39 -7.47
C ALA A 125 7.27 2.10 -6.84
N ALA A 126 6.17 2.17 -6.08
CA ALA A 126 5.50 1.00 -5.51
C ALA A 126 5.05 0.02 -6.60
N ILE A 127 4.41 0.50 -7.66
CA ILE A 127 4.01 -0.33 -8.82
C ILE A 127 5.23 -0.94 -9.53
N ALA A 128 6.32 -0.19 -9.69
CA ALA A 128 7.55 -0.69 -10.28
C ALA A 128 8.16 -1.82 -9.42
N TYR A 129 8.16 -1.66 -8.10
CA TYR A 129 8.60 -2.70 -7.18
C TYR A 129 7.74 -3.97 -7.30
N CYS A 130 6.40 -3.82 -7.28
CA CYS A 130 5.48 -4.94 -7.48
C CYS A 130 5.76 -5.73 -8.75
N ARG A 131 6.03 -5.05 -9.87
CA ARG A 131 6.42 -5.70 -11.13
C ARG A 131 7.76 -6.41 -11.02
N SER A 132 8.73 -5.79 -10.34
CA SER A 132 10.07 -6.36 -10.19
C SER A 132 10.09 -7.68 -9.40
N VAL A 133 9.16 -7.84 -8.45
CA VAL A 133 9.00 -9.07 -7.67
C VAL A 133 7.99 -10.05 -8.27
N GLY A 134 7.40 -9.72 -9.43
CA GLY A 134 6.40 -10.56 -10.11
C GLY A 134 5.00 -10.55 -9.50
N ALA A 135 4.75 -9.65 -8.54
CA ALA A 135 3.47 -9.55 -7.83
C ALA A 135 2.32 -9.07 -8.73
N ILE A 136 2.65 -8.30 -9.76
CA ILE A 136 1.71 -7.83 -10.81
C ILE A 136 2.39 -7.87 -12.18
N LYS A 137 1.59 -7.92 -13.25
CA LYS A 137 2.07 -7.89 -14.64
C LYS A 137 2.19 -6.48 -15.22
#